data_AF-A0A2N1D342-F1
#
_entry.id   AF-A0A2N1D342-F1
#
_cell.length_a   1.000
_cell.length_b   1.000
_cell.length_c   1.000
_cell.angle_alpha   90.00
_cell.angle_beta   90.00
_cell.angle_gamma   90.00
#
_symmetry.space_group_name_H-M   'P 1'
#
loop_
_entity.id
_entity.type
_entity.pdbx_description
1 polymer ?
#
loop_
_entity_poly.entity_id
_entity_poly.type
_entity_poly.pdbx_seq_one_letter_code
_entity_poly.pdbx_strand_id
1 'polypeptide(L)' 'MSQYCPPPVLVKTWLMLIDLRSSDEARAHGKRMIDVNFGSVDLAIIYLEQSHSDNTLVKVGM' A
#
# COMPACT_ATOMS: atom_id res chain seq x y z
N MET A 1 -0.06 -0.93 21.79
CA MET A 1 0.31 0.03 20.73
C MET A 1 -0.72 -0.15 19.63
N SER A 2 -1.47 0.89 19.25
CA SER A 2 -2.41 0.76 18.14
C SER A 2 -1.62 0.45 16.87
N GLN A 3 -1.88 -0.69 16.26
CA GLN A 3 -1.28 -1.05 14.97
C GLN A 3 -1.77 -0.04 13.93
N TYR A 4 -0.87 0.80 13.44
CA TYR A 4 -1.19 1.75 12.39
C TYR A 4 -1.40 0.99 11.09
N CYS A 5 -2.63 1.04 10.57
CA CYS A 5 -2.97 0.50 9.25
C CYS A 5 -3.04 1.68 8.26
N PRO A 6 -2.02 1.87 7.40
CA PRO A 6 -2.04 2.97 6.43
C PRO A 6 -3.19 2.81 5.44
N PRO A 7 -3.89 3.90 5.06
CA PRO A 7 -4.98 3.83 4.09
C PRO A 7 -4.56 3.22 2.74
N PRO A 8 -5.41 2.40 2.07
CA PRO A 8 -5.05 1.76 0.80
C PRO A 8 -4.58 2.71 -0.30
N VAL A 9 -5.16 3.92 -0.38
CA VAL A 9 -4.73 4.93 -1.35
C VAL A 9 -3.28 5.37 -1.13
N LEU A 10 -2.84 5.45 0.12
CA LEU A 10 -1.48 5.84 0.47
C LEU A 10 -0.47 4.74 0.09
N VAL A 11 -0.84 3.48 0.34
CA VAL A 11 -0.02 2.31 -0.04
C VAL A 11 0.14 2.24 -1.56
N LYS A 12 -0.94 2.48 -2.33
CA LYS A 12 -0.88 2.59 -3.79
C LYS A 12 0.09 3.67 -4.24
N THR A 13 0.06 4.85 -3.62
CA THR A 13 0.99 5.94 -3.94
C THR A 13 2.43 5.53 -3.72
N TRP A 14 2.77 4.88 -2.59
CA TRP A 14 4.13 4.42 -2.34
C TRP A 14 4.63 3.41 -3.38
N LEU A 15 3.76 2.49 -3.80
CA LEU A 15 4.08 1.56 -4.90
C LEU A 15 4.32 2.29 -6.22
N MET A 16 3.51 3.32 -6.55
CA MET A 16 3.75 4.14 -7.74
C MET A 16 5.07 4.90 -7.67
N LEU A 17 5.46 5.41 -6.49
CA LEU A 17 6.75 6.08 -6.31
C LEU A 17 7.93 5.13 -6.56
N ILE A 18 7.78 3.84 -6.22
CA ILE A 18 8.83 2.83 -6.47
C ILE A 18 9.03 2.60 -7.97
N ASP A 19 7.94 2.61 -8.75
CA ASP A 19 7.99 2.44 -10.21
C ASP A 19 8.39 3.72 -10.96
N LEU A 20 8.37 4.87 -10.28
CA LEU A 20 8.71 6.16 -10.86
C LEU A 20 10.20 6.22 -11.23
N ARG A 21 10.51 6.23 -12.54
CA ARG A 21 11.89 6.30 -13.05
C ARG A 21 12.52 7.69 -13.00
N SER A 22 11.73 8.74 -12.74
CA SER A 22 12.16 10.13 -12.84
C SER A 22 12.82 10.69 -11.58
N SER A 23 12.75 9.99 -10.44
CA SER A 23 13.34 10.47 -9.18
C SER A 23 13.79 9.30 -8.28
N ASP A 24 15.10 9.22 -8.06
CA ASP A 24 15.69 8.24 -7.14
C ASP A 24 15.28 8.47 -5.69
N GLU A 25 15.09 9.73 -5.29
CA GLU A 25 14.66 10.10 -3.94
C GLU A 25 13.22 9.64 -3.66
N ALA A 26 12.32 9.86 -4.62
CA ALA A 26 10.93 9.42 -4.54
C ALA A 26 10.84 7.89 -4.44
N ARG A 27 11.61 7.19 -5.29
CA ARG A 27 11.70 5.72 -5.29
C ARG A 27 12.24 5.19 -3.97
N ALA A 28 13.32 5.78 -3.45
CA ALA A 28 13.90 5.40 -2.17
C ALA A 28 12.92 5.67 -1.00
N HIS A 29 12.16 6.77 -1.06
CA HIS A 29 11.13 7.07 -0.08
C HIS A 29 10.00 6.04 -0.12
N GLY A 30 9.44 5.75 -1.31
CA GLY A 30 8.40 4.73 -1.47
C GLY A 30 8.83 3.37 -0.94
N LYS A 31 10.06 2.93 -1.28
CA LYS A 31 10.62 1.68 -0.78
C LYS A 31 10.74 1.66 0.74
N ARG A 32 11.27 2.74 1.36
CA ARG A 32 11.36 2.84 2.83
C ARG A 32 9.99 2.73 3.50
N MET A 33 8.97 3.40 2.96
CA MET A 33 7.62 3.35 3.54
C MET A 33 7.02 1.94 3.47
N ILE A 34 7.22 1.24 2.36
CA ILE A 34 6.77 -0.14 2.20
C ILE A 34 7.51 -1.07 3.17
N ASP A 35 8.85 -0.98 3.24
CA ASP A 35 9.67 -1.81 4.12
C ASP A 35 9.29 -1.61 5.61
N VAL A 36 9.04 -0.36 6.04
CA VAL A 36 8.67 -0.05 7.44
C VAL A 36 7.27 -0.56 7.82
N ASN A 37 6.31 -0.49 6.90
CA ASN A 37 4.91 -0.80 7.22
C ASN A 37 4.51 -2.25 6.89
N PHE A 38 5.13 -2.86 5.89
CA PHE A 38 4.75 -4.18 5.37
C PHE A 38 5.90 -5.17 5.33
N GLY A 39 7.15 -4.71 5.37
CA GLY A 39 8.34 -5.56 5.25
C GLY A 39 8.69 -6.00 3.82
N SER A 40 7.73 -5.98 2.89
CA SER A 40 7.97 -6.22 1.47
C SER A 40 6.90 -5.61 0.56
N VAL A 41 7.26 -5.47 -0.71
CA VAL A 41 6.32 -5.05 -1.77
C VAL A 41 5.18 -6.06 -1.93
N ASP A 42 5.47 -7.35 -1.90
CA ASP A 42 4.45 -8.41 -2.05
C ASP A 42 3.40 -8.35 -0.93
N LEU A 43 3.82 -8.12 0.32
CA LEU A 43 2.91 -8.00 1.45
C LEU A 43 2.03 -6.74 1.34
N ALA A 44 2.57 -5.65 0.80
CA ALA A 44 1.78 -4.45 0.53
C ALA A 44 0.75 -4.65 -0.60
N ILE A 45 1.06 -5.46 -1.62
CA ILE A 45 0.12 -5.83 -2.69
C ILE A 45 -1.02 -6.68 -2.12
N ILE A 46 -0.70 -7.71 -1.33
CA ILE A 46 -1.71 -8.56 -0.67
C ILE A 46 -2.65 -7.72 0.20
N TYR A 47 -2.11 -6.76 0.96
CA TYR A 47 -2.91 -5.82 1.75
C TYR A 47 -3.93 -5.03 0.89
N LEU A 48 -3.53 -4.57 -0.30
CA LEU A 48 -4.40 -3.83 -1.21
C LEU A 48 -5.51 -4.69 -1.82
N GLU A 49 -5.21 -5.95 -2.12
CA GLU A 49 -6.17 -6.93 -2.65
C GLU A 49 -7.24 -7.28 -1.60
N GLN A 50 -6.82 -7.49 -0.35
CA GLN A 50 -7.73 -7.69 0.78
C GLN A 50 -8.63 -6.46 1.01
N SER A 51 -8.04 -5.27 0.96
CA SER A 51 -8.79 -4.01 1.13
C SER A 51 -9.83 -3.76 0.04
N HIS A 52 -9.66 -4.30 -1.18
CA HIS A 52 -10.69 -4.25 -2.23
C HIS A 52 -11.79 -5.28 -2.01
N SER A 53 -11.43 -6.44 -1.48
CA SER A 53 -12.36 -7.54 -1.20
C SER A 53 -13.36 -7.13 -0.12
N ASP A 54 -12.90 -6.44 0.94
CA ASP A 54 -13.75 -5.91 2.01
C ASP A 54 -14.74 -4.86 1.50
N ASN A 55 -14.35 -4.02 0.54
CA ASN A 55 -15.22 -3.01 -0.06
C ASN A 55 -16.33 -3.62 -0.94
N THR A 56 -16.11 -4.83 -1.44
CA THR A 56 -17.06 -5.53 -2.31
C THR A 56 -18.15 -6.23 -1.50
N LEU A 57 -17.82 -6.75 -0.31
CA LEU A 57 -18.78 -7.39 0.60
C LEU A 57 -19.78 -6.39 1.20
N VAL A 58 -19.39 -5.13 1.41
CA VAL A 58 -20.32 -4.08 1.88
C VAL A 58 -21.34 -3.70 0.80
N LYS A 59 -21.02 -3.86 -0.49
CA LYS A 59 -21.87 -3.44 -1.60
C LYS A 59 -22.91 -4.49 -2.06
N VAL A 60 -22.76 -5.76 -1.69
CA VAL A 60 -23.72 -6.82 -2.06
C VAL A 60 -24.76 -7.06 -0.96
N GLY A 61 -24.57 -6.44 0.22
CA GLY A 61 -25.46 -6.55 1.38
C GLY A 61 -26.42 -5.39 1.62
N MET A 62 -26.59 -4.46 0.66
CA MET A 62 -27.59 -3.38 0.67
C MET A 62 -28.49 -3.48 -0.56
#